data_AF-A0A351GL84-F1
#
_entry.id   AF-A0A351GL84-F1
#
_cell.length_a   1.000
_cell.length_b   1.000
_cell.length_c   1.000
_cell.angle_alpha   90.00
_cell.angle_beta   90.00
_cell.angle_gamma   90.00
#
_symmetry.space_group_name_H-M   'P 1'
#
loop_
_entity.id
_entity.type
_entity.pdbx_description
1 polymer ?
#
loop_
_entity_poly.entity_id
_entity_poly.type
_entity_poly.pdbx_seq_one_letter_code
_entity_poly.pdbx_strand_id
1 'polypeptide(L)'
;MTDKAMGAYSDPNSMPPMGQAVPLGLQHVLAMFASNVTPSIIVAGAAGLAFGSAEQIYLIQMAMLFAGVATIFQTVGFGPVGARMPIMQGTSFAFVGVLAGISATQGLGVALTACIIGGLIHFALGSVIGRIRFLFPPLVTGLVILAIGLYLIPVGIKYAAGGAADFQMAAESFGSLKHWTVALTVIIVALLFKFKTSGALSNAAILIGLLAGYAAAAMLGMVSMAGFQKASWVTSIQVLPYGFEFSLGAVIAVTLVSIVSAVETVGDASATAKAGAGRDATDAEIAG
;
A
#
# COMPACT_ATOMS: atom_id res chain seq x y z
N MET A 1 3.12 19.99 17.80
CA MET A 1 1.82 19.56 18.36
C MET A 1 1.92 19.73 19.87
N THR A 2 1.01 20.47 20.48
CA THR A 2 1.05 20.81 21.91
C THR A 2 0.67 19.60 22.77
N ASP A 3 1.45 19.36 23.82
CA ASP A 3 1.39 18.28 24.82
C ASP A 3 0.00 17.88 25.34
N LYS A 4 -1.00 18.77 25.30
CA LYS A 4 -2.36 18.49 25.77
C LYS A 4 -3.16 17.52 24.90
N ALA A 5 -2.83 17.38 23.62
CA ALA A 5 -3.56 16.48 22.71
C ALA A 5 -3.17 15.01 22.87
N MET A 6 -1.97 14.72 23.39
CA MET A 6 -1.53 13.35 23.70
C MET A 6 -2.35 12.72 24.84
N GLY A 7 -3.06 13.51 25.65
CA GLY A 7 -3.78 13.00 26.82
C GLY A 7 -5.18 12.43 26.55
N ALA A 8 -5.87 12.85 25.49
CA ALA A 8 -7.29 12.51 25.30
C ALA A 8 -7.56 11.24 24.48
N TYR A 9 -6.63 10.87 23.58
CA TYR A 9 -6.79 9.75 22.64
C TYR A 9 -5.53 8.85 22.57
N SER A 10 -4.71 8.86 23.62
CA SER A 10 -3.56 7.93 23.74
C SER A 10 -3.99 6.50 24.04
N ASP A 11 -5.20 6.32 24.58
CA ASP A 11 -5.83 5.01 24.71
C ASP A 11 -6.48 4.61 23.37
N PRO A 12 -6.03 3.52 22.71
CA PRO A 12 -6.64 3.00 21.50
C PRO A 12 -8.14 2.69 21.63
N ASN A 13 -8.64 2.46 22.85
CA ASN A 13 -10.05 2.16 23.12
C ASN A 13 -10.93 3.42 23.25
N SER A 14 -10.33 4.61 23.29
CA SER A 14 -11.06 5.88 23.40
C SER A 14 -11.52 6.34 22.02
N MET A 15 -12.82 6.23 21.74
CA MET A 15 -13.39 6.68 20.47
C MET A 15 -13.70 8.19 20.52
N PRO A 16 -13.13 9.01 19.61
CA PRO A 16 -13.49 10.41 19.51
C PRO A 16 -14.95 10.59 19.08
N PRO A 17 -15.60 11.72 19.40
CA PRO A 17 -16.93 12.03 18.91
C PRO A 17 -17.03 11.88 17.39
N MET A 18 -18.15 11.38 16.87
CA MET A 18 -18.31 11.09 15.43
C MET A 18 -17.99 12.29 14.51
N GLY A 19 -18.27 13.50 14.97
CA GLY A 19 -17.92 14.73 14.23
C GLY A 19 -16.41 14.94 14.04
N GLN A 20 -15.57 14.36 14.89
CA GLN A 20 -14.11 14.33 14.75
C GLN A 20 -13.62 13.02 14.11
N ALA A 21 -14.24 11.89 14.47
CA ALA A 21 -13.85 10.57 13.97
C ALA A 21 -13.97 10.45 12.45
N VAL A 22 -15.06 10.97 11.86
CA VAL A 22 -15.30 10.87 10.41
C VAL A 22 -14.26 11.64 9.59
N PRO A 23 -13.96 12.93 9.86
CA PRO A 23 -12.88 13.64 9.18
C PRO A 23 -11.50 12.99 9.35
N LEU A 24 -11.18 12.49 10.55
CA LEU A 24 -9.92 11.81 10.83
C LEU A 24 -9.78 10.48 10.08
N GLY A 25 -10.86 9.70 10.01
CA GLY A 25 -10.90 8.46 9.21
C GLY A 25 -10.73 8.74 7.73
N LEU A 26 -11.41 9.77 7.20
CA LEU A 26 -11.23 10.19 5.81
C LEU A 26 -9.78 10.61 5.53
N GLN A 27 -9.14 11.33 6.46
CA GLN A 27 -7.73 11.70 6.34
C GLN A 27 -6.81 10.47 6.23
N HIS A 28 -7.07 9.40 6.98
CA HIS A 28 -6.29 8.16 6.92
C HIS A 28 -6.45 7.46 5.56
N VAL A 29 -7.70 7.34 5.08
CA VAL A 29 -7.98 6.78 3.75
C VAL A 29 -7.23 7.55 2.67
N LEU A 30 -7.29 8.88 2.74
CA LEU A 30 -6.62 9.78 1.80
C LEU A 30 -5.08 9.70 1.88
N ALA A 31 -4.53 9.51 3.08
CA ALA A 31 -3.09 9.41 3.29
C ALA A 31 -2.50 8.11 2.68
N MET A 32 -3.22 6.99 2.75
CA MET A 32 -2.74 5.70 2.24
C MET A 32 -3.25 5.34 0.84
N PHE A 33 -4.11 6.17 0.25
CA PHE A 33 -4.67 5.91 -1.08
C PHE A 33 -3.59 5.61 -2.12
N ALA A 34 -2.59 6.49 -2.23
CA ALA A 34 -1.52 6.34 -3.21
C ALA A 34 -0.67 5.08 -2.96
N SER A 35 -0.33 4.79 -1.69
CA SER A 35 0.50 3.63 -1.33
C SER A 35 -0.21 2.31 -1.56
N ASN A 36 -1.53 2.24 -1.43
CA ASN A 36 -2.26 1.00 -1.67
C ASN A 36 -2.62 0.74 -3.14
N VAL A 37 -2.86 1.81 -3.91
CA VAL A 37 -3.23 1.68 -5.33
C VAL A 37 -2.00 1.33 -6.18
N THR A 38 -0.83 1.88 -5.83
CA THR A 38 0.39 1.78 -6.65
C THR A 38 0.90 0.34 -6.84
N PRO A 39 1.01 -0.53 -5.81
CA PRO A 39 1.43 -1.92 -5.99
C PRO A 39 0.54 -2.69 -6.98
N SER A 40 -0.77 -2.49 -6.91
CA SER A 40 -1.73 -3.13 -7.83
C SER A 40 -1.49 -2.69 -9.28
N ILE A 41 -1.21 -1.40 -9.50
CA ILE A 41 -0.87 -0.87 -10.82
C ILE A 41 0.44 -1.49 -11.34
N ILE A 42 1.47 -1.59 -10.49
CA ILE A 42 2.78 -2.13 -10.89
C ILE A 42 2.66 -3.61 -11.27
N VAL A 43 2.03 -4.42 -10.42
CA VAL A 43 1.86 -5.86 -10.66
C VAL A 43 0.97 -6.11 -11.88
N ALA A 44 -0.14 -5.37 -12.03
CA ALA A 44 -1.00 -5.45 -13.21
C ALA A 44 -0.24 -5.09 -14.50
N GLY A 45 0.54 -4.01 -14.48
CA GLY A 45 1.35 -3.60 -15.61
C GLY A 45 2.39 -4.66 -16.00
N ALA A 46 3.05 -5.26 -15.00
CA ALA A 46 3.98 -6.37 -15.22
C ALA A 46 3.30 -7.61 -15.80
N ALA A 47 2.03 -7.85 -15.47
CA ALA A 47 1.20 -8.90 -16.07
C ALA A 47 0.74 -8.57 -17.52
N GLY A 48 1.14 -7.42 -18.08
CA GLY A 48 0.74 -6.98 -19.42
C GLY A 48 -0.61 -6.26 -19.48
N LEU A 49 -1.21 -5.92 -18.34
CA LEU A 49 -2.49 -5.23 -18.32
C LEU A 49 -2.32 -3.74 -18.63
N ALA A 50 -3.09 -3.26 -19.61
CA ALA A 50 -3.10 -1.86 -20.01
C ALA A 50 -3.64 -0.95 -18.88
N PHE A 51 -3.18 0.30 -18.85
CA PHE A 51 -3.68 1.30 -17.91
C PHE A 51 -5.19 1.53 -18.08
N GLY A 52 -5.92 1.45 -16.97
CA GLY A 52 -7.37 1.63 -16.96
C GLY A 52 -8.16 0.49 -17.60
N SER A 53 -7.52 -0.66 -17.85
CA SER A 53 -8.23 -1.90 -18.19
C SER A 53 -9.16 -2.32 -17.05
N ALA A 54 -10.25 -3.02 -17.39
CA ALA A 54 -11.22 -3.49 -16.40
C ALA A 54 -10.57 -4.37 -15.33
N GLU A 55 -9.62 -5.21 -15.72
CA GLU A 55 -8.87 -6.08 -14.81
C GLU A 55 -7.95 -5.31 -13.86
N GLN A 56 -7.20 -4.31 -14.36
CA GLN A 56 -6.38 -3.47 -13.48
C GLN A 56 -7.25 -2.69 -12.49
N ILE A 57 -8.38 -2.13 -12.95
CA ILE A 57 -9.35 -1.44 -12.07
C ILE A 57 -9.90 -2.40 -11.03
N TYR A 58 -10.24 -3.63 -11.42
CA TYR A 58 -10.73 -4.66 -10.51
C TYR A 58 -9.69 -5.00 -9.42
N LEU A 59 -8.42 -5.17 -9.77
CA LEU A 59 -7.34 -5.40 -8.80
C LEU A 59 -7.21 -4.26 -7.81
N ILE A 60 -7.27 -3.00 -8.28
CA ILE A 60 -7.23 -1.82 -7.41
C ILE A 60 -8.42 -1.81 -6.45
N GLN A 61 -9.63 -2.10 -6.95
CA GLN A 61 -10.85 -2.14 -6.14
C GLN A 61 -10.78 -3.23 -5.07
N MET A 62 -10.33 -4.44 -5.42
CA MET A 62 -10.19 -5.53 -4.46
C MET A 62 -9.09 -5.23 -3.44
N ALA A 63 -7.95 -4.67 -3.85
CA ALA A 63 -6.89 -4.25 -2.94
C ALA A 63 -7.39 -3.21 -1.92
N MET A 64 -8.17 -2.22 -2.37
CA MET A 64 -8.81 -1.22 -1.51
C MET A 64 -9.82 -1.83 -0.53
N LEU A 65 -10.71 -2.70 -1.04
CA LEU A 65 -11.73 -3.35 -0.23
C LEU A 65 -11.10 -4.20 0.88
N PHE A 66 -10.18 -5.08 0.52
CA PHE A 66 -9.55 -5.99 1.48
C PHE A 66 -8.55 -5.30 2.40
N ALA A 67 -7.93 -4.19 1.99
CA ALA A 67 -7.18 -3.33 2.92
C ALA A 67 -8.08 -2.75 4.02
N GLY A 68 -9.29 -2.31 3.66
CA GLY A 68 -10.29 -1.85 4.63
C GLY A 68 -10.75 -2.97 5.57
N VAL A 69 -11.06 -4.15 5.02
CA VAL A 69 -11.43 -5.34 5.82
C VAL A 69 -10.30 -5.72 6.77
N ALA A 70 -9.07 -5.85 6.27
CA ALA A 70 -7.90 -6.18 7.08
C ALA A 70 -7.64 -5.13 8.18
N THR A 71 -7.85 -3.84 7.89
CA THR A 71 -7.77 -2.78 8.89
C THR A 71 -8.80 -2.98 10.00
N ILE A 72 -10.04 -3.36 9.67
CA ILE A 72 -11.05 -3.66 10.70
C ILE A 72 -10.62 -4.85 11.56
N PHE A 73 -10.12 -5.93 10.96
CA PHE A 73 -9.59 -7.07 11.71
C PHE A 73 -8.43 -6.66 12.62
N GLN A 74 -7.52 -5.81 12.17
CA GLN A 74 -6.37 -5.37 12.97
C GLN A 74 -6.77 -4.43 14.11
N THR A 75 -7.73 -3.55 13.86
CA THR A 75 -8.14 -2.47 14.78
C THR A 75 -9.18 -2.91 15.80
N VAL A 76 -10.17 -3.72 15.40
CA VAL A 76 -11.21 -4.23 16.29
C VAL A 76 -10.81 -5.58 16.90
N GLY A 77 -10.08 -6.39 16.15
CA GLY A 77 -9.73 -7.76 16.52
C GLY A 77 -10.89 -8.74 16.37
N PHE A 78 -10.53 -10.02 16.24
CA PHE A 78 -11.45 -11.15 16.28
C PHE A 78 -10.79 -12.33 16.99
N GLY A 79 -11.20 -12.59 18.25
CA GLY A 79 -10.57 -13.60 19.08
C GLY A 79 -9.08 -13.29 19.33
N PRO A 80 -8.14 -14.19 18.96
CA PRO A 80 -6.70 -13.94 19.07
C PRO A 80 -6.11 -13.11 17.92
N VAL A 81 -6.90 -12.82 16.87
CA VAL A 81 -6.46 -12.05 15.69
C VAL A 81 -6.69 -10.56 15.92
N GLY A 82 -5.76 -9.74 15.49
CA GLY A 82 -5.77 -8.29 15.51
C GLY A 82 -5.08 -7.71 16.75
N ALA A 83 -4.19 -6.74 16.52
CA ALA A 83 -3.48 -6.01 17.57
C ALA A 83 -4.39 -5.16 18.48
N ARG A 84 -5.63 -4.87 18.07
CA ARG A 84 -6.55 -3.92 18.73
C ARG A 84 -5.95 -2.52 18.86
N MET A 85 -5.16 -2.13 17.87
CA MET A 85 -4.53 -0.83 17.75
C MET A 85 -4.92 -0.20 16.41
N PRO A 86 -4.89 1.15 16.28
CA PRO A 86 -5.18 1.87 15.04
C PRO A 86 -4.09 1.66 13.96
N ILE A 87 -3.81 0.40 13.62
CA ILE A 87 -2.84 0.01 12.59
C ILE A 87 -3.61 -0.20 11.29
N MET A 88 -3.39 0.71 10.37
CA MET A 88 -4.03 0.66 9.07
C MET A 88 -3.33 -0.35 8.16
N GLN A 89 -4.11 -1.24 7.55
CA GLN A 89 -3.60 -2.28 6.66
C GLN A 89 -3.61 -1.79 5.20
N GLY A 90 -2.68 -2.31 4.42
CA GLY A 90 -2.49 -1.91 3.04
C GLY A 90 -1.70 -2.91 2.21
N THR A 91 -1.50 -2.62 0.94
CA THR A 91 -0.66 -3.46 0.08
C THR A 91 0.80 -3.15 0.34
N SER A 92 1.57 -4.12 0.84
CA SER A 92 3.00 -3.92 1.12
C SER A 92 3.82 -3.84 -0.16
N PHE A 93 4.68 -2.83 -0.23
CA PHE A 93 5.65 -2.65 -1.30
C PHE A 93 6.74 -3.72 -1.31
N ALA A 94 6.93 -4.45 -0.22
CA ALA A 94 7.87 -5.56 -0.13
C ALA A 94 7.56 -6.65 -1.18
N PHE A 95 6.27 -6.85 -1.50
CA PHE A 95 5.83 -7.88 -2.45
C PHE A 95 5.92 -7.43 -3.90
N VAL A 96 6.05 -6.13 -4.19
CA VAL A 96 5.95 -5.59 -5.56
C VAL A 96 6.99 -6.22 -6.49
N GLY A 97 8.25 -6.29 -6.07
CA GLY A 97 9.31 -6.86 -6.92
C GLY A 97 9.06 -8.33 -7.26
N VAL A 98 8.71 -9.13 -6.26
CA VAL A 98 8.44 -10.57 -6.43
C VAL A 98 7.18 -10.80 -7.26
N LEU A 99 6.08 -10.12 -6.94
CA LEU A 99 4.81 -10.30 -7.67
C LEU A 99 4.86 -9.75 -9.08
N ALA A 100 5.56 -8.64 -9.33
CA ALA A 100 5.76 -8.15 -10.69
C ALA A 100 6.60 -9.13 -11.51
N GLY A 101 7.68 -9.68 -10.94
CA GLY A 101 8.51 -10.69 -11.61
C GLY A 101 7.76 -11.99 -11.92
N ILE A 102 6.97 -12.50 -10.96
CA ILE A 102 6.13 -13.69 -11.18
C ILE A 102 5.07 -13.38 -12.24
N SER A 103 4.39 -12.24 -12.15
CA SER A 103 3.33 -11.87 -13.09
C SER A 103 3.85 -11.72 -14.52
N ALA A 104 5.06 -11.17 -14.70
CA ALA A 104 5.68 -11.02 -16.00
C ALA A 104 6.13 -12.35 -16.65
N THR A 105 6.46 -13.36 -15.84
CA THR A 105 7.06 -14.62 -16.33
C THR A 105 6.10 -15.79 -16.33
N GLN A 106 5.16 -15.83 -15.38
CA GLN A 106 4.25 -16.95 -15.11
C GLN A 106 2.78 -16.51 -15.09
N GLY A 107 2.49 -15.21 -15.23
CA GLY A 107 1.13 -14.69 -15.25
C GLY A 107 0.55 -14.40 -13.86
N LEU A 108 -0.59 -13.71 -13.88
CA LEU A 108 -1.26 -13.21 -12.67
C LEU A 108 -1.93 -14.33 -11.87
N GLY A 109 -2.39 -15.40 -12.52
CA GLY A 109 -2.98 -16.58 -11.85
C GLY A 109 -2.00 -17.22 -10.87
N VAL A 110 -0.77 -17.45 -11.31
CA VAL A 110 0.32 -17.96 -10.45
C VAL A 110 0.66 -16.98 -9.32
N ALA A 111 0.77 -15.69 -9.62
CA ALA A 111 1.11 -14.67 -8.62
C ALA A 111 0.06 -14.60 -7.49
N LEU A 112 -1.24 -14.58 -7.83
CA LEU A 112 -2.32 -14.51 -6.85
C LEU A 112 -2.51 -15.83 -6.10
N THR A 113 -2.30 -16.98 -6.76
CA THR A 113 -2.30 -18.28 -6.09
C THR A 113 -1.17 -18.37 -5.06
N ALA A 114 0.02 -17.88 -5.41
CA ALA A 114 1.14 -17.79 -4.48
C ALA A 114 0.85 -16.83 -3.32
N CYS A 115 0.14 -15.70 -3.55
CA CYS A 115 -0.33 -14.82 -2.48
C CYS A 115 -1.31 -15.51 -1.51
N ILE A 116 -2.24 -16.34 -2.01
CA ILE A 116 -3.18 -17.07 -1.15
C ILE A 116 -2.41 -18.03 -0.24
N ILE A 117 -1.55 -18.87 -0.82
CA ILE A 117 -0.78 -19.86 -0.06
C ILE A 117 0.21 -19.17 0.88
N GLY A 118 0.97 -18.20 0.39
CA GLY A 118 1.93 -17.42 1.16
C GLY A 118 1.26 -16.60 2.26
N GLY A 119 0.04 -16.10 2.04
CA GLY A 119 -0.77 -15.39 3.03
C GLY A 119 -1.26 -16.30 4.15
N LEU A 120 -1.64 -17.55 3.86
CA LEU A 120 -1.95 -18.55 4.89
C LEU A 120 -0.73 -18.88 5.74
N ILE A 121 0.44 -19.01 5.11
CA ILE A 121 1.71 -19.22 5.82
C ILE A 121 2.07 -17.99 6.66
N HIS A 122 1.87 -16.79 6.13
CA HIS A 122 2.10 -15.52 6.84
C HIS A 122 1.19 -15.39 8.06
N PHE A 123 -0.09 -15.73 7.92
CA PHE A 123 -1.04 -15.78 9.02
C PHE A 123 -0.56 -16.75 10.11
N ALA A 124 -0.12 -17.96 9.73
CA ALA A 124 0.45 -18.91 10.68
C ALA A 124 1.73 -18.37 11.35
N LEU A 125 2.58 -17.63 10.61
CA LEU A 125 3.79 -17.00 11.13
C LEU A 125 3.49 -15.98 12.24
N GLY A 126 2.35 -15.26 12.15
CA GLY A 126 1.89 -14.34 13.20
C GLY A 126 1.81 -14.99 14.58
N SER A 127 1.38 -16.26 14.66
CA SER A 127 1.30 -16.99 15.93
C SER A 127 2.66 -17.30 16.58
N VAL A 128 3.75 -17.25 15.82
CA VAL A 128 5.11 -17.54 16.31
C VAL A 128 6.05 -16.33 16.28
N ILE A 129 5.60 -15.19 15.73
CA ILE A 129 6.43 -14.00 15.50
C ILE A 129 7.09 -13.49 16.78
N GLY A 130 6.36 -13.52 17.91
CA GLY A 130 6.88 -13.11 19.22
C GLY A 130 8.13 -13.89 19.67
N ARG A 131 8.29 -15.14 19.22
CA ARG A 131 9.47 -15.97 19.53
C ARG A 131 10.64 -15.74 18.60
N ILE A 132 10.41 -15.29 17.37
CA ILE A 132 11.45 -15.13 16.34
C ILE A 132 11.86 -13.67 16.11
N ARG A 133 11.12 -12.70 16.66
CA ARG A 133 11.40 -11.25 16.48
C ARG A 133 12.82 -10.84 16.90
N PHE A 134 13.47 -11.58 17.80
CA PHE A 134 14.86 -11.33 18.20
C PHE A 134 15.86 -11.49 17.04
N LEU A 135 15.51 -12.25 16.00
CA LEU A 135 16.31 -12.40 14.78
C LEU A 135 16.31 -11.15 13.91
N PHE A 136 15.38 -10.21 14.17
CA PHE A 136 15.17 -9.01 13.38
C PHE A 136 15.29 -7.76 14.27
N PRO A 137 16.50 -7.43 14.74
CA PRO A 137 16.70 -6.21 15.51
C PRO A 137 16.35 -4.98 14.66
N PRO A 138 16.08 -3.80 15.27
CA PRO A 138 15.67 -2.59 14.55
C PRO A 138 16.59 -2.20 13.37
N LEU A 139 17.88 -2.53 13.47
CA LEU A 139 18.85 -2.35 12.39
C LEU A 139 18.48 -3.17 11.14
N VAL A 140 18.10 -4.45 11.29
CA VAL A 140 17.72 -5.32 10.17
C VAL A 140 16.43 -4.83 9.54
N THR A 141 15.40 -4.55 10.36
CA THR A 141 14.12 -4.03 9.88
C THR A 141 14.30 -2.72 9.11
N GLY A 142 15.08 -1.78 9.66
CA GLY A 142 15.37 -0.50 9.01
C GLY A 142 16.13 -0.64 7.69
N LEU A 143 17.14 -1.53 7.63
CA LEU A 143 17.88 -1.81 6.39
C LEU A 143 17.00 -2.43 5.31
N VAL A 144 16.10 -3.34 5.68
CA VAL A 144 15.17 -3.97 4.73
C VAL A 144 14.17 -2.95 4.17
N ILE A 145 13.58 -2.11 5.02
CA ILE A 145 12.68 -1.03 4.58
C ILE A 145 13.40 -0.04 3.66
N LEU A 146 14.63 0.35 4.01
CA LEU A 146 15.46 1.22 3.17
C LEU A 146 15.75 0.56 1.81
N ALA A 147 16.10 -0.72 1.79
CA ALA A 147 16.38 -1.47 0.57
C ALA A 147 15.14 -1.55 -0.33
N ILE A 148 13.95 -1.80 0.22
CA ILE A 148 12.68 -1.79 -0.53
C ILE A 148 12.47 -0.42 -1.18
N GLY A 149 12.65 0.68 -0.42
CA GLY A 149 12.53 2.04 -0.94
C GLY A 149 13.50 2.32 -2.10
N LEU A 150 14.78 2.00 -1.92
CA LEU A 150 15.80 2.19 -2.94
C LEU A 150 15.54 1.34 -4.20
N TYR A 151 15.09 0.10 -4.03
CA TYR A 151 14.77 -0.82 -5.13
C TYR A 151 13.60 -0.32 -5.99
N LEU A 152 12.70 0.48 -5.41
CA LEU A 152 11.52 1.01 -6.11
C LEU A 152 11.76 2.37 -6.78
N ILE A 153 12.88 3.05 -6.50
CA ILE A 153 13.22 4.32 -7.17
C ILE A 153 13.23 4.15 -8.70
N PRO A 154 13.89 3.14 -9.30
CA PRO A 154 13.86 2.94 -10.74
C PRO A 154 12.45 2.73 -11.29
N VAL A 155 11.58 2.04 -10.53
CA VAL A 155 10.17 1.84 -10.91
C VAL A 155 9.44 3.18 -10.91
N GLY A 156 9.62 4.00 -9.87
CA GLY A 156 9.05 5.35 -9.81
C GLY A 156 9.50 6.24 -10.98
N ILE A 157 10.78 6.18 -11.36
CA ILE A 157 11.31 6.92 -12.52
C ILE A 157 10.67 6.44 -13.83
N LYS A 158 10.53 5.12 -14.02
CA LYS A 158 9.85 4.57 -15.20
C LYS A 158 8.39 5.03 -15.28
N TYR A 159 7.68 5.03 -14.15
CA TYR A 159 6.31 5.57 -14.08
C TYR A 159 6.25 7.08 -14.36
N ALA A 160 7.23 7.85 -13.88
CA ALA A 160 7.36 9.28 -14.21
C ALA A 160 7.61 9.51 -15.70
N ALA A 161 8.23 8.55 -16.40
CA ALA A 161 8.47 8.58 -17.83
C ALA A 161 7.29 8.03 -18.67
N GLY A 162 6.30 7.35 -18.08
CA GLY A 162 5.12 6.86 -18.79
C GLY A 162 4.68 5.44 -18.48
N GLY A 163 5.45 4.69 -17.67
CA GLY A 163 5.10 3.34 -17.22
C GLY A 163 6.31 2.43 -17.08
N ALA A 164 6.15 1.30 -16.37
CA ALA A 164 7.26 0.36 -16.11
C ALA A 164 7.16 -0.97 -16.85
N ALA A 165 6.03 -1.26 -17.51
CA ALA A 165 5.87 -2.47 -18.32
C ALA A 165 6.56 -2.32 -19.68
N ASP A 166 6.98 -3.43 -20.28
CA ASP A 166 7.77 -3.41 -21.52
C ASP A 166 7.04 -2.69 -22.67
N PHE A 167 5.73 -2.93 -22.83
CA PHE A 167 4.92 -2.24 -23.84
C PHE A 167 4.76 -0.73 -23.57
N GLN A 168 4.86 -0.30 -22.31
CA GLN A 168 4.80 1.12 -21.93
C GLN A 168 6.12 1.81 -22.22
N MET A 169 7.24 1.13 -21.93
CA MET A 169 8.59 1.63 -22.22
C MET A 169 8.90 1.67 -23.71
N ALA A 170 8.25 0.81 -24.51
CA ALA A 170 8.37 0.81 -25.97
C ALA A 170 7.52 1.88 -26.68
N ALA A 171 6.60 2.54 -25.96
CA ALA A 171 5.76 3.57 -26.56
C ALA A 171 6.58 4.82 -26.91
N GLU A 172 6.30 5.46 -28.05
CA GLU A 172 6.98 6.70 -28.48
C GLU A 172 6.82 7.85 -27.47
N SER A 173 5.73 7.84 -26.70
CA SER A 173 5.49 8.83 -25.66
C SER A 173 6.36 8.65 -24.43
N PHE A 174 7.05 7.51 -24.27
CA PHE A 174 7.88 7.23 -23.10
C PHE A 174 9.01 8.26 -22.97
N GLY A 175 9.16 8.82 -21.78
CA GLY A 175 10.11 9.89 -21.49
C GLY A 175 9.73 11.25 -22.08
N SER A 176 8.53 11.41 -22.64
CA SER A 176 8.08 12.70 -23.20
C SER A 176 8.01 13.82 -22.16
N LEU A 177 8.14 15.06 -22.63
CA LEU A 177 8.00 16.26 -21.79
C LEU A 177 6.66 16.30 -21.05
N LYS A 178 5.58 15.76 -21.64
CA LYS A 178 4.27 15.68 -20.99
C LYS A 178 4.31 14.84 -19.72
N HIS A 179 4.89 13.62 -19.79
CA HIS A 179 5.01 12.76 -18.61
C HIS A 179 5.86 13.39 -17.51
N TRP A 180 7.03 13.93 -17.87
CA TRP A 180 7.90 14.60 -16.91
C TRP A 180 7.29 15.84 -16.28
N THR A 181 6.52 16.62 -17.06
CA THR A 181 5.82 17.81 -16.52
C THR A 181 4.79 17.40 -15.46
N VAL A 182 4.00 16.35 -15.72
CA VAL A 182 3.05 15.81 -14.74
C VAL A 182 3.78 15.29 -13.51
N ALA A 183 4.81 14.46 -13.68
CA ALA A 183 5.56 13.87 -12.58
C ALA A 183 6.26 14.93 -11.69
N LEU A 184 6.93 15.90 -12.31
CA LEU A 184 7.58 17.00 -11.59
C LEU A 184 6.56 17.91 -10.90
N THR A 185 5.38 18.12 -11.48
CA THR A 185 4.29 18.85 -10.82
C THR A 185 3.89 18.16 -9.52
N VAL A 186 3.70 16.83 -9.54
CA VAL A 186 3.38 16.05 -8.33
C VAL A 186 4.48 16.22 -7.28
N ILE A 187 5.74 16.02 -7.66
CA ILE A 187 6.89 16.09 -6.74
C ILE A 187 7.02 17.49 -6.14
N ILE A 188 7.03 18.54 -6.97
CA ILE A 188 7.23 19.92 -6.52
C ILE A 188 6.09 20.33 -5.59
N VAL A 189 4.83 20.08 -5.96
CA VAL A 189 3.68 20.43 -5.13
C VAL A 189 3.69 19.65 -3.82
N ALA A 190 3.94 18.34 -3.86
CA ALA A 190 4.02 17.53 -2.64
C ALA A 190 5.12 18.02 -1.69
N LEU A 191 6.33 18.30 -2.20
CA LEU A 191 7.43 18.80 -1.36
C LEU A 191 7.14 20.20 -0.80
N LEU A 192 6.56 21.10 -1.60
CA LEU A 192 6.16 22.42 -1.15
C LEU A 192 5.14 22.33 -0.01
N PHE A 193 4.09 21.52 -0.15
CA PHE A 193 3.11 21.34 0.92
C PHE A 193 3.72 20.64 2.14
N LYS A 194 4.56 19.62 1.93
CA LYS A 194 5.20 18.89 3.03
C LYS A 194 6.03 19.80 3.91
N PHE A 195 6.85 20.67 3.30
CA PHE A 195 7.82 21.50 4.03
C PHE A 195 7.36 22.92 4.36
N LYS A 196 6.44 23.52 3.60
CA LYS A 196 5.96 24.89 3.84
C LYS A 196 4.63 24.99 4.59
N THR A 197 3.94 23.87 4.80
CA THR A 197 2.69 23.84 5.58
C THR A 197 2.87 22.97 6.83
N SER A 198 1.88 23.01 7.73
CA SER A 198 1.88 22.20 8.95
C SER A 198 0.51 21.56 9.17
N GLY A 199 0.45 20.59 10.08
CA GLY A 199 -0.79 19.89 10.41
C GLY A 199 -1.32 19.06 9.24
N ALA A 200 -2.64 19.12 9.01
CA ALA A 200 -3.33 18.29 8.03
C ALA A 200 -2.82 18.47 6.60
N LEU A 201 -2.45 19.69 6.19
CA LEU A 201 -1.95 19.97 4.85
C LEU A 201 -0.58 19.31 4.58
N SER A 202 0.31 19.30 5.56
CA SER A 202 1.61 18.63 5.45
C SER A 202 1.46 17.10 5.44
N ASN A 203 0.48 16.57 6.18
CA ASN A 203 0.18 15.14 6.18
C ASN A 203 -0.48 14.67 4.88
N ALA A 204 -1.28 15.52 4.22
CA ALA A 204 -1.93 15.24 2.94
C ALA A 204 -1.08 15.62 1.71
N ALA A 205 0.19 16.01 1.90
CA ALA A 205 1.01 16.59 0.84
C ALA A 205 1.13 15.71 -0.41
N ILE A 206 1.25 14.38 -0.26
CA ILE A 206 1.30 13.44 -1.38
C ILE A 206 0.00 13.48 -2.18
N LEU A 207 -1.15 13.44 -1.51
CA LEU A 207 -2.46 13.52 -2.17
C LEU A 207 -2.64 14.85 -2.89
N ILE A 208 -2.27 15.97 -2.27
CA ILE A 208 -2.35 17.30 -2.89
C ILE A 208 -1.46 17.36 -4.14
N GLY A 209 -0.25 16.79 -4.07
CA GLY A 209 0.63 16.62 -5.23
C GLY A 209 -0.04 15.81 -6.34
N LEU A 210 -0.66 14.67 -6.01
CA LEU A 210 -1.42 13.85 -6.97
C LEU A 210 -2.56 14.61 -7.64
N LEU A 211 -3.34 15.38 -6.87
CA LEU A 211 -4.44 16.19 -7.41
C LEU A 211 -3.92 17.28 -8.36
N ALA A 212 -2.81 17.93 -8.02
CA ALA A 212 -2.17 18.92 -8.90
C ALA A 212 -1.62 18.26 -10.18
N GLY A 213 -1.00 17.08 -10.06
CA GLY A 213 -0.56 16.29 -11.20
C GLY A 213 -1.72 15.87 -12.11
N TYR A 214 -2.84 15.44 -11.53
CA TYR A 214 -4.05 15.10 -12.27
C TYR A 214 -4.62 16.31 -13.02
N ALA A 215 -4.66 17.49 -12.38
CA ALA A 215 -5.07 18.73 -13.03
C ALA A 215 -4.13 19.10 -14.20
N ALA A 216 -2.81 18.98 -14.02
CA ALA A 216 -1.84 19.18 -15.09
C ALA A 216 -2.03 18.19 -16.24
N ALA A 217 -2.24 16.91 -15.94
CA ALA A 217 -2.52 15.88 -16.93
C ALA A 217 -3.82 16.17 -17.70
N ALA A 218 -4.85 16.67 -17.04
CA ALA A 218 -6.11 17.07 -17.67
C ALA A 218 -5.90 18.23 -18.67
N MET A 219 -5.14 19.25 -18.28
CA MET A 219 -4.80 20.39 -19.16
C MET A 219 -3.97 19.96 -20.38
N LEU A 220 -3.14 18.93 -20.24
CA LEU A 220 -2.33 18.36 -21.32
C LEU A 220 -3.09 17.35 -22.21
N GLY A 221 -4.37 17.10 -21.94
CA GLY A 221 -5.22 16.17 -22.67
C GLY A 221 -4.90 14.69 -22.43
N MET A 222 -4.26 14.35 -21.30
CA MET A 222 -3.82 13.00 -20.96
C MET A 222 -4.90 12.19 -20.21
N VAL A 223 -5.99 12.83 -19.79
CA VAL A 223 -7.05 12.20 -18.99
C VAL A 223 -8.17 11.71 -19.90
N SER A 224 -8.53 10.42 -19.78
CA SER A 224 -9.66 9.82 -20.48
C SER A 224 -10.81 9.51 -19.52
N MET A 225 -12.01 9.96 -19.87
CA MET A 225 -13.26 9.69 -19.13
C MET A 225 -14.00 8.45 -19.63
N ALA A 226 -13.46 7.75 -20.64
CA ALA A 226 -14.14 6.61 -21.28
C ALA A 226 -14.41 5.46 -20.30
N GLY A 227 -13.49 5.21 -19.35
CA GLY A 227 -13.66 4.19 -18.31
C GLY A 227 -14.73 4.57 -17.28
N PHE A 228 -14.83 5.86 -16.94
CA PHE A 228 -15.81 6.36 -15.95
C PHE A 228 -17.25 6.15 -16.42
N GLN A 229 -17.55 6.39 -17.71
CA GLN A 229 -18.88 6.22 -18.26
C GLN A 229 -19.39 4.77 -18.26
N LYS A 230 -18.46 3.79 -18.26
CA LYS A 230 -18.78 2.36 -18.26
C LYS A 230 -18.67 1.73 -16.88
N ALA A 231 -18.27 2.49 -15.86
CA ALA A 231 -18.06 1.99 -14.52
C ALA A 231 -19.40 1.66 -13.85
N SER A 232 -19.47 0.47 -13.25
CA SER A 232 -20.61 0.11 -12.39
C SER A 232 -20.45 0.76 -11.02
N TRP A 233 -21.57 1.09 -10.37
CA TRP A 233 -21.58 1.63 -9.00
C TRP A 233 -21.04 0.65 -7.97
N VAL A 234 -21.24 -0.65 -8.19
CA VAL A 234 -20.78 -1.73 -7.33
C VAL A 234 -20.11 -2.79 -8.20
N THR A 235 -18.92 -3.21 -7.80
CA THR A 235 -18.21 -4.36 -8.38
C THR A 235 -18.40 -5.56 -7.47
N SER A 236 -18.84 -6.70 -8.03
CA SER A 236 -18.97 -7.94 -7.27
C SER A 236 -17.61 -8.57 -6.96
N ILE A 237 -17.51 -9.23 -5.80
CA ILE A 237 -16.35 -10.03 -5.45
C ILE A 237 -16.41 -11.34 -6.26
N GLN A 238 -15.41 -11.59 -7.09
CA GLN A 238 -15.25 -12.84 -7.79
C GLN A 238 -14.26 -13.73 -7.03
N VAL A 239 -14.64 -15.00 -6.82
CA VAL A 239 -13.75 -15.98 -6.20
C VAL A 239 -12.82 -16.53 -7.28
N LEU A 240 -11.51 -16.41 -7.06
CA LEU A 240 -10.46 -16.88 -7.98
C LEU A 240 -10.68 -16.45 -9.45
N PRO A 241 -10.77 -15.13 -9.73
CA PRO A 241 -11.07 -14.64 -11.09
C PRO A 241 -9.97 -14.97 -12.12
N TYR A 242 -8.76 -15.28 -11.65
CA TYR A 242 -7.60 -15.67 -12.46
C TYR A 242 -7.26 -17.16 -12.32
N GLY A 243 -8.18 -17.97 -11.79
CA GLY A 243 -7.96 -19.40 -11.56
C GLY A 243 -7.07 -19.70 -10.34
N PHE A 244 -6.67 -20.96 -10.23
CA PHE A 244 -5.75 -21.46 -9.21
C PHE A 244 -4.60 -22.19 -9.93
N GLU A 245 -3.46 -21.52 -10.03
CA GLU A 245 -2.30 -22.00 -10.75
C GLU A 245 -1.10 -22.11 -9.81
N PHE A 246 -0.65 -23.33 -9.57
CA PHE A 246 0.38 -23.59 -8.58
C PHE A 246 1.79 -23.55 -9.19
N SER A 247 2.67 -22.74 -8.60
CA SER A 247 4.10 -22.78 -8.83
C SER A 247 4.84 -22.80 -7.50
N LEU A 248 5.58 -23.88 -7.24
CA LEU A 248 6.33 -24.03 -5.99
C LEU A 248 7.36 -22.91 -5.83
N GLY A 249 8.04 -22.52 -6.90
CA GLY A 249 9.01 -21.42 -6.88
C GLY A 249 8.35 -20.08 -6.51
N ALA A 250 7.17 -19.80 -7.06
CA ALA A 250 6.41 -18.59 -6.73
C ALA A 250 5.95 -18.59 -5.27
N VAL A 251 5.44 -19.72 -4.76
CA VAL A 251 5.02 -19.87 -3.37
C VAL A 251 6.19 -19.64 -2.41
N ILE A 252 7.35 -20.25 -2.69
CA ILE A 252 8.57 -20.05 -1.87
C ILE A 252 8.97 -18.58 -1.88
N ALA A 253 9.02 -17.94 -3.05
CA ALA A 253 9.42 -16.54 -3.18
C ALA A 253 8.48 -15.60 -2.39
N VAL A 254 7.16 -15.77 -2.52
CA VAL A 254 6.17 -14.98 -1.77
C VAL A 254 6.28 -15.25 -0.28
N THR A 255 6.45 -16.50 0.13
CA THR A 255 6.58 -16.88 1.55
C THR A 255 7.81 -16.24 2.21
N LEU A 256 8.94 -16.16 1.50
CA LEU A 256 10.14 -15.49 2.01
C LEU A 256 9.89 -14.00 2.25
N VAL A 257 9.16 -13.33 1.35
CA VAL A 257 8.75 -11.93 1.54
C VAL A 257 7.76 -11.78 2.69
N SER A 258 6.87 -12.77 2.91
CA SER A 258 5.97 -12.76 4.06
C SER A 258 6.71 -12.72 5.41
N ILE A 259 7.91 -13.30 5.51
CA ILE A 259 8.73 -13.19 6.72
C ILE A 259 9.16 -11.74 6.95
N VAL A 260 9.61 -11.07 5.89
CA VAL A 260 9.95 -9.63 5.94
C VAL A 260 8.73 -8.79 6.33
N SER A 261 7.58 -9.08 5.74
CA SER A 261 6.34 -8.37 6.04
C SER A 261 5.89 -8.57 7.49
N ALA A 262 6.06 -9.77 8.06
CA ALA A 262 5.78 -9.98 9.48
C ALA A 262 6.64 -9.10 10.39
N VAL A 263 7.92 -8.92 10.03
CA VAL A 263 8.86 -8.05 10.76
C VAL A 263 8.50 -6.58 10.62
N GLU A 264 8.08 -6.16 9.42
CA GLU A 264 7.53 -4.82 9.16
C GLU A 264 6.34 -4.54 10.09
N THR A 265 5.39 -5.49 10.21
CA THR A 265 4.23 -5.36 11.10
C THR A 265 4.62 -5.19 12.57
N VAL A 266 5.64 -5.91 13.07
CA VAL A 266 6.14 -5.70 14.45
C VAL A 266 6.69 -4.28 14.62
N GLY A 267 7.40 -3.77 13.61
CA GLY A 267 7.91 -2.40 13.59
C GLY A 267 6.79 -1.37 13.62
N ASP A 268 5.76 -1.56 12.80
CA ASP A 268 4.59 -0.67 12.70
C ASP A 268 3.78 -0.65 13.99
N ALA A 269 3.54 -1.82 14.60
CA ALA A 269 2.86 -1.92 15.88
C ALA A 269 3.64 -1.19 16.98
N SER A 270 4.96 -1.39 17.03
CA SER A 270 5.86 -0.74 18.00
C SER A 270 5.91 0.77 17.80
N ALA A 271 6.01 1.24 16.55
CA ALA A 271 6.01 2.66 16.22
C ALA A 271 4.67 3.31 16.55
N THR A 272 3.56 2.62 16.28
CA THR A 272 2.20 3.09 16.61
C THR A 272 2.02 3.23 18.12
N ALA A 273 2.43 2.24 18.90
CA ALA A 273 2.38 2.31 20.36
C ALA A 273 3.26 3.45 20.91
N LYS A 274 4.46 3.62 20.36
CA LYS A 274 5.39 4.67 20.80
C LYS A 274 4.90 6.07 20.47
N ALA A 275 4.43 6.28 19.24
CA ALA A 275 3.99 7.59 18.76
C ALA A 275 2.61 7.98 19.29
N GLY A 276 1.69 7.01 19.42
CA GLY A 276 0.32 7.25 19.86
C GLY A 276 0.14 7.22 21.38
N ALA A 277 0.76 6.25 22.05
CA ALA A 277 0.56 6.00 23.48
C ALA A 277 1.79 6.28 24.36
N GLY A 278 2.93 6.68 23.77
CA GLY A 278 4.15 7.00 24.52
C GLY A 278 4.81 5.80 25.20
N ARG A 279 4.41 4.57 24.86
CA ARG A 279 4.89 3.32 25.47
C ARG A 279 5.36 2.34 24.41
N ASP A 280 5.99 1.26 24.85
CA ASP A 280 6.35 0.17 23.96
C ASP A 280 5.12 -0.73 23.72
N ALA A 281 5.09 -1.40 22.57
CA ALA A 281 4.02 -2.34 22.23
C ALA A 281 4.12 -3.61 23.09
N THR A 282 2.97 -4.11 23.52
CA THR A 282 2.87 -5.37 24.28
C THR A 282 3.00 -6.58 23.37
N ASP A 283 3.31 -7.74 23.94
CA ASP A 283 3.40 -8.99 23.16
C ASP A 283 2.05 -9.39 22.54
N ALA A 284 0.92 -9.05 23.18
CA ALA A 284 -0.41 -9.29 22.65
C ALA A 284 -0.71 -8.40 21.41
N GLU A 285 -0.26 -7.15 21.44
CA GLU A 285 -0.40 -6.22 20.31
C GLU A 285 0.53 -6.58 19.14
N ILE A 286 1.65 -7.23 19.41
CA ILE A 286 2.62 -7.67 18.38
C ILE A 286 2.20 -9.00 17.74
N ALA A 287 1.54 -9.88 18.48
CA ALA A 287 1.09 -11.18 17.98
C ALA A 287 -0.27 -11.14 17.26
N GLY A 288 -1.06 -10.09 17.50
CA GLY A 288 -2.38 -9.89 16.94
C GLY A 288 -2.36 -9.51 15.46
#